data_AF-A0A1G2XXL3-F1
#
_entry.id   AF-A0A1G2XXL3-F1
#
_cell.length_a   1.000
_cell.length_b   1.000
_cell.length_c   1.000
_cell.angle_alpha   90.00
_cell.angle_beta   90.00
_cell.angle_gamma   90.00
#
_symmetry.space_group_name_H-M   'P 1'
#
loop_
_entity.id
_entity.type
_entity.pdbx_description
1 polymer ?
#
loop_
_entity_poly.entity_id
_entity_poly.type
_entity_poly.pdbx_seq_one_letter_code
_entity_poly.pdbx_strand_id
1 'polypeptide(L)'
;MKSLIKFVLPLILLTAVLVIAQDAPSEPRQPRQPVPPPGQEITEPMPDGETDGPDVERNRGMREHRRQKDMPKEGFRQQIREKENELMTWLEQNDPNKAKELKALKETDLRAYTRRMMFEMRNYKAIMDAQESNPALAEVLKKDMVLKQQRNQLLEQIKNAKDEAQKQELTEQLKDVLEQRFDLIVQKKQLRYEDLKKRLEELQKIVNASQTELETIKDEKAEQVEKHLEELLDSPEKIDWN
;
A
#
# COMPACT_ATOMS: atom_id res chain seq x y z
N MET A 1 13.69 20.74 60.40
CA MET A 1 12.80 20.54 61.58
C MET A 1 11.39 20.97 61.18
N LYS A 2 10.41 20.05 61.28
CA LYS A 2 8.95 20.24 61.49
C LYS A 2 8.24 21.25 60.54
N SER A 3 7.16 21.01 59.83
CA SER A 3 6.08 20.03 59.87
C SER A 3 5.17 20.43 58.70
N LEU A 4 4.94 19.58 57.69
CA LEU A 4 3.93 19.86 56.66
C LEU A 4 2.71 18.98 56.90
N ILE A 5 1.59 19.69 56.99
CA ILE A 5 0.27 19.28 57.45
C ILE A 5 -0.36 18.32 56.44
N LYS A 6 -0.78 17.17 56.94
CA LYS A 6 -1.68 16.21 56.26
C LYS A 6 -3.14 16.59 56.54
N PHE A 7 -4.03 16.05 55.70
CA PHE A 7 -5.50 16.22 55.66
C PHE A 7 -5.92 17.48 54.88
N VAL A 8 -6.82 17.42 53.91
CA VAL A 8 -8.19 16.88 53.98
C VAL A 8 -8.66 16.40 52.60
N LEU A 9 -9.31 15.24 52.58
CA LEU A 9 -10.18 14.74 51.50
C LEU A 9 -11.62 14.78 52.05
N PRO A 10 -12.60 15.28 51.28
CA PRO A 10 -13.97 14.76 51.33
C PRO A 10 -14.43 14.42 49.90
N LEU A 11 -14.70 13.15 49.57
CA LEU A 11 -16.00 12.49 49.77
C LEU A 11 -17.20 13.39 49.42
N ILE A 12 -17.60 13.39 48.14
CA ILE A 12 -18.92 13.84 47.68
C ILE A 12 -19.44 12.71 46.76
N LEU A 13 -20.24 11.79 47.31
CA LEU A 13 -21.71 11.78 47.36
C LEU A 13 -22.37 11.44 46.02
N LEU A 14 -22.76 10.16 45.98
CA LEU A 14 -23.69 9.49 45.10
C LEU A 14 -25.02 10.24 45.02
N THR A 15 -25.45 10.66 43.84
CA THR A 15 -26.87 10.97 43.57
C THR A 15 -27.33 10.16 42.37
N ALA A 16 -28.19 9.18 42.69
CA ALA A 16 -29.03 8.49 41.73
C ALA A 16 -29.97 9.50 41.07
N VAL A 17 -30.03 9.47 39.72
CA VAL A 17 -31.15 10.05 38.98
C VAL A 17 -31.98 8.90 38.42
N LEU A 18 -33.23 8.96 38.84
CA LEU A 18 -34.34 8.07 38.57
C LEU A 18 -34.68 8.07 37.07
N VAL A 19 -34.86 6.88 36.53
CA VAL A 19 -35.45 6.62 35.22
C VAL A 19 -36.92 7.08 35.25
N ILE A 20 -37.25 8.11 34.48
CA ILE A 20 -38.63 8.43 34.10
C ILE A 20 -38.78 7.98 32.64
N ALA A 21 -39.57 6.94 32.43
CA ALA A 21 -40.10 6.59 31.12
C ALA A 21 -41.16 7.64 30.75
N GLN A 22 -40.90 8.39 29.68
CA GLN A 22 -41.88 9.22 28.97
C GLN A 22 -41.76 8.92 27.48
N ASP A 23 -42.92 8.84 26.83
CA ASP A 23 -43.16 8.42 25.45
C ASP A 23 -42.11 8.88 24.43
N ALA A 24 -41.74 7.96 23.55
CA ALA A 24 -40.90 8.23 22.39
C ALA A 24 -41.60 9.23 21.45
N PRO A 25 -40.99 10.40 21.15
CA PRO A 25 -41.42 11.21 20.02
C PRO A 25 -41.07 10.47 18.73
N SER A 26 -42.09 10.21 17.90
CA SER A 26 -41.93 9.69 16.54
C SER A 26 -40.90 10.52 15.76
N GLU A 27 -39.88 9.84 15.22
CA GLU A 27 -38.82 10.48 14.43
C GLU A 27 -39.40 11.34 13.29
N PRO A 28 -38.82 12.53 13.02
CA PRO A 28 -39.18 13.30 11.84
C PRO A 28 -38.82 12.49 10.59
N ARG A 29 -39.84 12.16 9.78
CA ARG A 29 -39.65 11.56 8.45
C ARG A 29 -38.65 12.42 7.67
N GLN A 30 -37.50 11.84 7.33
CA GLN A 30 -36.53 12.49 6.45
C GLN A 30 -37.22 12.87 5.13
N PRO A 31 -36.91 14.06 4.56
CA PRO A 31 -37.42 14.44 3.26
C PRO A 31 -36.99 13.37 2.23
N ARG A 32 -37.97 12.85 1.48
CA ARG A 32 -37.72 11.90 0.39
C ARG A 32 -36.70 12.53 -0.56
N GLN A 33 -35.58 11.83 -0.79
CA GLN A 33 -34.63 12.24 -1.80
C GLN A 33 -35.33 12.32 -3.17
N PRO A 34 -34.96 13.30 -4.02
CA PRO A 34 -35.52 13.40 -5.36
C PRO A 34 -35.22 12.12 -6.14
N VAL A 35 -36.24 11.59 -6.80
CA VAL A 35 -36.11 10.45 -7.72
C VAL A 35 -35.11 10.85 -8.82
N PRO A 36 -34.09 10.02 -9.12
CA PRO A 36 -33.15 10.33 -10.19
C PRO A 36 -33.87 10.36 -11.56
N PRO A 37 -33.38 11.18 -12.50
CA PRO A 37 -34.00 11.31 -13.81
C PRO A 37 -34.03 9.97 -14.58
N PRO A 38 -35.06 9.74 -15.39
CA PRO A 38 -35.25 8.48 -16.11
C PRO A 38 -34.09 8.25 -17.09
N GLY A 39 -33.37 7.13 -16.92
CA GLY A 39 -32.22 6.76 -17.75
C GLY A 39 -31.04 6.12 -17.02
N GLN A 40 -31.07 6.02 -15.68
CA GLN A 40 -30.10 5.24 -14.93
C GLN A 40 -30.69 3.87 -14.57
N GLU A 41 -30.28 2.87 -15.34
CA GLU A 41 -30.54 1.46 -15.07
C GLU A 41 -29.75 1.06 -13.81
N ILE A 42 -30.46 0.79 -12.71
CA ILE A 42 -29.88 0.26 -11.48
C ILE A 42 -29.58 -1.20 -11.75
N THR A 43 -28.32 -1.53 -12.07
CA THR A 43 -27.85 -2.91 -11.98
C THR A 43 -27.81 -3.30 -10.50
N GLU A 44 -28.60 -4.32 -10.15
CA GLU A 44 -28.59 -4.92 -8.83
C GLU A 44 -27.16 -5.36 -8.44
N PRO A 45 -26.72 -5.13 -7.19
CA PRO A 45 -25.41 -5.59 -6.75
C PRO A 45 -25.43 -7.12 -6.63
N MET A 46 -24.51 -7.77 -7.35
CA MET A 46 -24.21 -9.19 -7.15
C MET A 46 -23.53 -9.43 -5.79
N PRO A 47 -23.70 -10.62 -5.19
CA PRO A 47 -23.18 -10.93 -3.86
C PRO A 47 -21.64 -11.01 -3.84
N ASP A 48 -21.05 -10.04 -3.16
CA ASP A 48 -19.94 -10.11 -2.21
C ASP A 48 -18.83 -11.15 -2.51
N GLY A 49 -18.09 -10.90 -3.58
CA GLY A 49 -16.71 -11.36 -3.69
C GLY A 49 -15.79 -10.44 -2.90
N GLU A 50 -15.38 -10.90 -1.73
CA GLU A 50 -14.39 -10.34 -0.81
C GLU A 50 -13.20 -9.64 -1.52
N THR A 51 -13.28 -8.32 -1.67
CA THR A 51 -12.15 -7.47 -2.12
C THR A 51 -11.93 -6.34 -1.14
N ASP A 52 -11.18 -6.63 -0.08
CA ASP A 52 -10.77 -5.64 0.93
C ASP A 52 -9.53 -4.86 0.45
N GLY A 53 -9.78 -3.68 -0.11
CA GLY A 53 -8.79 -2.65 -0.39
C GLY A 53 -9.45 -1.32 -0.78
N PRO A 54 -8.87 -0.15 -0.43
CA PRO A 54 -9.40 1.15 -0.82
C PRO A 54 -9.33 1.31 -2.35
N ASP A 55 -10.48 1.58 -2.95
CA ASP A 55 -10.75 1.50 -4.40
C ASP A 55 -10.20 2.71 -5.19
N VAL A 56 -8.91 3.00 -5.04
CA VAL A 56 -8.19 4.04 -5.80
C VAL A 56 -7.29 3.43 -6.89
N GLU A 57 -7.10 2.10 -6.90
CA GLU A 57 -6.21 1.41 -7.84
C GLU A 57 -6.93 0.74 -9.03
N ARG A 58 -8.25 0.48 -8.96
CA ARG A 58 -8.96 -0.21 -10.06
C ARG A 58 -9.08 0.60 -11.35
N ASN A 59 -8.93 1.92 -11.31
CA ASN A 59 -9.03 2.77 -12.50
C ASN A 59 -7.67 3.13 -13.15
N ARG A 60 -6.53 2.66 -12.60
CA ARG A 60 -5.21 2.80 -13.25
C ARG A 60 -4.94 1.75 -14.33
N GLY A 61 -5.51 0.55 -14.22
CA GLY A 61 -5.28 -0.56 -15.15
C GLY A 61 -5.83 -0.33 -16.58
N MET A 62 -6.91 0.43 -16.73
CA MET A 62 -7.48 0.76 -18.05
C MET A 62 -6.63 1.77 -18.85
N ARG A 63 -5.80 2.57 -18.19
CA ARG A 63 -4.93 3.58 -18.85
C ARG A 63 -3.57 3.00 -19.27
N GLU A 64 -3.10 1.93 -18.63
CA GLU A 64 -1.87 1.22 -19.01
C GLU A 64 -2.05 0.31 -20.24
N HIS A 65 -3.23 -0.28 -20.43
CA HIS A 65 -3.49 -1.13 -21.60
C HIS A 65 -3.51 -0.39 -22.95
N ARG A 66 -3.69 0.94 -22.96
CA ARG A 66 -3.53 1.74 -24.18
C ARG A 66 -2.09 2.16 -24.49
N ARG A 67 -1.17 2.10 -23.53
CA ARG A 67 0.27 2.38 -23.75
C ARG A 67 1.07 1.13 -24.14
N GLN A 68 0.54 -0.06 -23.90
CA GLN A 68 1.26 -1.32 -24.15
C GLN A 68 1.30 -1.73 -25.62
N LYS A 69 0.48 -1.12 -26.49
CA LYS A 69 0.39 -1.50 -27.91
C LYS A 69 1.58 -1.02 -28.76
N ASP A 70 2.35 -0.05 -28.24
CA ASP A 70 3.39 0.66 -29.01
C ASP A 70 4.80 0.51 -28.43
N MET A 71 5.03 -0.36 -27.43
CA MET A 71 6.42 -0.64 -27.01
C MET A 71 7.13 -1.50 -28.06
N PRO A 72 8.30 -1.07 -28.58
CA PRO A 72 9.13 -1.91 -29.42
C PRO A 72 9.40 -3.24 -28.69
N LYS A 73 9.17 -4.38 -29.36
CA LYS A 73 9.34 -5.73 -28.80
C LYS A 73 10.72 -5.94 -28.13
N GLU A 74 11.71 -5.18 -28.55
CA GLU A 74 13.07 -5.18 -28.00
C GLU A 74 13.16 -4.58 -26.59
N GLY A 75 12.48 -3.46 -26.33
CA GLY A 75 12.47 -2.81 -25.02
C GLY A 75 11.79 -3.67 -23.95
N PHE A 76 10.69 -4.35 -24.30
CA PHE A 76 10.02 -5.28 -23.40
C PHE A 76 10.90 -6.50 -23.05
N ARG A 77 11.61 -7.05 -24.04
CA ARG A 77 12.54 -8.17 -23.82
C ARG A 77 13.72 -7.76 -22.93
N GLN A 78 14.24 -6.55 -23.12
CA GLN A 78 15.30 -6.02 -22.28
C GLN A 78 14.85 -5.84 -20.83
N GLN A 79 13.67 -5.25 -20.63
CA GLN A 79 13.10 -5.06 -19.30
C GLN A 79 12.87 -6.40 -18.57
N ILE A 80 12.44 -7.45 -19.28
CA ILE A 80 12.31 -8.79 -18.69
C ILE A 80 13.68 -9.34 -18.24
N ARG A 81 14.72 -9.18 -19.07
CA ARG A 81 16.07 -9.67 -18.73
C ARG A 81 16.65 -8.94 -17.53
N GLU A 82 16.45 -7.63 -17.43
CA GLU A 82 16.91 -6.85 -16.28
C GLU A 82 16.25 -7.34 -14.99
N LYS A 83 14.92 -7.50 -15.00
CA LYS A 83 14.19 -8.01 -13.84
C LYS A 83 14.52 -9.47 -13.51
N GLU A 84 14.78 -10.29 -14.52
CA GLU A 84 15.26 -11.67 -14.33
C GLU A 84 16.60 -11.67 -13.57
N ASN A 85 17.56 -10.84 -14.01
CA ASN A 85 18.86 -10.73 -13.36
C ASN A 85 18.75 -10.20 -11.93
N GLU A 86 17.92 -9.18 -11.72
CA GLU A 86 17.64 -8.59 -10.41
C GLU A 86 17.10 -9.65 -9.44
N LEU A 87 16.08 -10.40 -9.87
CA LEU A 87 15.49 -11.47 -9.07
C LEU A 87 16.50 -12.59 -8.81
N MET A 88 17.23 -13.06 -9.82
CA MET A 88 18.22 -14.13 -9.64
C MET A 88 19.31 -13.74 -8.66
N THR A 89 19.83 -12.51 -8.76
CA THR A 89 20.84 -11.99 -7.83
C THR A 89 20.29 -11.93 -6.41
N TRP A 90 19.06 -11.44 -6.25
CA TRP A 90 18.42 -11.36 -4.94
C TRP A 90 18.18 -12.75 -4.34
N LEU A 91 17.70 -13.71 -5.14
CA LEU A 91 17.46 -15.09 -4.68
C LEU A 91 18.76 -15.79 -4.30
N GLU A 92 19.86 -15.61 -5.02
CA GLU A 92 21.13 -16.22 -4.65
C GLU A 92 21.61 -15.82 -3.25
N GLN A 93 21.29 -14.59 -2.82
CA GLN A 93 21.65 -14.06 -1.52
C GLN A 93 20.62 -14.42 -0.42
N ASN A 94 19.33 -14.42 -0.74
CA ASN A 94 18.25 -14.51 0.24
C ASN A 94 17.51 -15.86 0.26
N ASP A 95 17.50 -16.59 -0.85
CA ASP A 95 16.88 -17.92 -0.99
C ASP A 95 17.65 -18.78 -2.02
N PRO A 96 18.85 -19.27 -1.66
CA PRO A 96 19.74 -19.95 -2.59
C PRO A 96 19.15 -21.27 -3.12
N ASN A 97 18.20 -21.86 -2.39
CA ASN A 97 17.50 -23.07 -2.84
C ASN A 97 16.57 -22.75 -4.01
N LYS A 98 15.81 -21.64 -3.93
CA LYS A 98 14.98 -21.18 -5.04
C LYS A 98 15.80 -20.78 -6.26
N ALA A 99 16.94 -20.13 -6.05
CA ALA A 99 17.87 -19.80 -7.13
C ALA A 99 18.35 -21.07 -7.87
N LYS A 100 18.71 -22.13 -7.13
CA LYS A 100 19.07 -23.43 -7.71
C LYS A 100 17.92 -24.09 -8.48
N GLU A 101 16.71 -24.08 -7.92
CA GLU A 101 15.50 -24.60 -8.59
C GLU A 101 15.26 -23.91 -9.94
N LEU A 102 15.34 -22.57 -9.97
CA LEU A 102 15.17 -21.80 -11.19
C LEU A 102 16.28 -22.06 -12.22
N LYS A 103 17.54 -22.18 -11.80
CA LYS A 103 18.65 -22.53 -12.70
C LYS A 103 18.46 -23.91 -13.33
N ALA A 104 18.10 -24.91 -12.54
CA ALA A 104 17.82 -26.25 -13.05
C ALA A 104 16.65 -26.27 -14.05
N LEU A 105 15.59 -25.49 -13.77
CA LEU A 105 14.47 -25.33 -14.71
C LEU A 105 14.88 -24.66 -16.02
N LYS A 106 15.80 -23.68 -15.97
CA LYS A 106 16.29 -23.00 -17.17
C LYS A 106 17.01 -23.94 -18.14
N GLU A 107 17.73 -24.92 -17.60
CA GLU A 107 18.48 -25.92 -18.38
C GLU A 107 17.57 -27.03 -18.95
N THR A 108 16.51 -27.38 -18.23
CA THR A 108 15.65 -28.54 -18.56
C THR A 108 14.42 -28.16 -19.38
N ASP A 109 13.69 -27.10 -19.00
CA ASP A 109 12.48 -26.64 -19.69
C ASP A 109 12.35 -25.12 -19.61
N LEU A 110 12.74 -24.45 -20.70
CA LEU A 110 12.65 -22.99 -20.86
C LEU A 110 11.23 -22.44 -20.66
N ARG A 111 10.18 -23.19 -20.99
CA ARG A 111 8.79 -22.74 -20.84
C ARG A 111 8.33 -22.87 -19.39
N ALA A 112 8.67 -23.96 -18.71
CA ALA A 112 8.45 -24.09 -17.27
C ALA A 112 9.23 -23.03 -16.50
N TYR A 113 10.50 -22.80 -16.87
CA TYR A 113 11.34 -21.74 -16.32
C TYR A 113 10.68 -20.37 -16.42
N THR A 114 10.26 -19.97 -17.62
CA THR A 114 9.67 -18.63 -17.83
C THR A 114 8.42 -18.44 -16.96
N ARG A 115 7.56 -19.46 -16.88
CA ARG A 115 6.35 -19.39 -16.02
C ARG A 115 6.70 -19.29 -14.55
N ARG A 116 7.64 -20.11 -14.08
CA ARG A 116 8.11 -20.11 -12.68
C ARG A 116 8.77 -18.78 -12.33
N MET A 117 9.63 -18.26 -13.21
CA MET A 117 10.30 -16.97 -13.08
C MET A 117 9.29 -15.82 -12.91
N MET A 118 8.29 -15.73 -13.79
CA MET A 118 7.25 -14.69 -13.70
C MET A 118 6.39 -14.83 -12.45
N PHE A 119 6.21 -16.05 -11.95
CA PHE A 119 5.53 -16.30 -10.68
C PHE A 119 6.36 -15.81 -9.51
N GLU A 120 7.64 -16.18 -9.43
CA GLU A 120 8.51 -15.74 -8.34
C GLU A 120 8.73 -14.22 -8.38
N MET A 121 8.86 -13.62 -9.55
CA MET A 121 8.97 -12.17 -9.67
C MET A 121 7.76 -11.44 -9.06
N ARG A 122 6.54 -11.98 -9.20
CA ARG A 122 5.36 -11.38 -8.55
C ARG A 122 5.37 -11.58 -7.03
N ASN A 123 5.92 -12.69 -6.54
CA ASN A 123 5.96 -12.98 -5.11
C ASN A 123 7.01 -12.16 -4.37
N TYR A 124 8.21 -12.06 -4.96
CA TYR A 124 9.37 -11.44 -4.32
C TYR A 124 9.49 -9.95 -4.61
N LYS A 125 8.88 -9.42 -5.68
CA LYS A 125 8.98 -7.99 -6.00
C LYS A 125 8.63 -7.08 -4.83
N ALA A 126 7.51 -7.35 -4.15
CA ALA A 126 7.10 -6.52 -3.01
C ALA A 126 8.09 -6.58 -1.84
N ILE A 127 8.80 -7.70 -1.67
CA ILE A 127 9.85 -7.84 -0.65
C ILE A 127 11.09 -7.05 -1.04
N MET A 128 11.52 -7.18 -2.29
CA MET A 128 12.69 -6.47 -2.85
C MET A 128 12.49 -4.95 -2.78
N ASP A 129 11.36 -4.45 -3.28
CA ASP A 129 11.02 -3.02 -3.25
C ASP A 129 10.97 -2.48 -1.80
N ALA A 130 10.47 -3.29 -0.86
CA ALA A 130 10.41 -2.91 0.55
C ALA A 130 11.78 -2.95 1.23
N GLN A 131 12.74 -3.76 0.76
CA GLN A 131 14.02 -3.93 1.44
C GLN A 131 14.85 -2.63 1.44
N GLU A 132 14.71 -1.81 0.40
CA GLU A 132 15.39 -0.50 0.31
C GLU A 132 14.64 0.58 1.08
N SER A 133 13.31 0.59 1.00
CA SER A 133 12.47 1.69 1.49
C SER A 133 11.95 1.50 2.92
N ASN A 134 11.64 0.26 3.30
CA ASN A 134 11.08 -0.11 4.58
C ASN A 134 11.50 -1.55 4.98
N PRO A 135 12.71 -1.72 5.55
CA PRO A 135 13.24 -3.05 5.89
C PRO A 135 12.34 -3.86 6.83
N ALA A 136 11.63 -3.20 7.76
CA ALA A 136 10.68 -3.85 8.65
C ALA A 136 9.51 -4.47 7.88
N LEU A 137 8.99 -3.76 6.87
CA LEU A 137 7.96 -4.29 5.98
C LEU A 137 8.48 -5.47 5.15
N ALA A 138 9.72 -5.41 4.66
CA ALA A 138 10.33 -6.51 3.92
C ALA A 138 10.36 -7.81 4.76
N GLU A 139 10.73 -7.72 6.04
CA GLU A 139 10.74 -8.86 6.96
C GLU A 139 9.34 -9.44 7.21
N VAL A 140 8.33 -8.59 7.40
CA VAL A 140 6.92 -9.03 7.52
C VAL A 140 6.46 -9.76 6.25
N LEU A 141 6.81 -9.25 5.08
CA LEU A 141 6.44 -9.85 3.80
C LEU A 141 7.15 -11.20 3.57
N LYS A 142 8.42 -11.34 3.96
CA LYS A 142 9.15 -12.62 3.92
C LYS A 142 8.44 -13.68 4.77
N LYS A 143 8.06 -13.33 6.00
CA LYS A 143 7.32 -14.23 6.91
C LYS A 143 5.97 -14.64 6.32
N ASP A 144 5.17 -13.70 5.82
CA ASP A 144 3.86 -14.02 5.20
C ASP A 144 4.03 -14.92 3.97
N MET A 145 5.11 -14.77 3.20
CA MET A 145 5.40 -15.65 2.07
C MET A 145 5.64 -17.10 2.52
N VAL A 146 6.43 -17.32 3.58
CA VAL A 146 6.66 -18.67 4.14
C VAL A 146 5.35 -19.27 4.64
N LEU A 147 4.56 -18.51 5.38
CA LEU A 147 3.26 -18.98 5.88
C LEU A 147 2.26 -19.28 4.75
N LYS A 148 2.29 -18.54 3.64
CA LYS A 148 1.49 -18.87 2.45
C LYS A 148 1.87 -20.21 1.83
N GLN A 149 3.17 -20.52 1.78
CA GLN A 149 3.65 -21.81 1.28
C GLN A 149 3.20 -22.94 2.20
N GLN A 150 3.36 -22.78 3.51
CA GLN A 150 2.90 -23.76 4.51
C GLN A 150 1.39 -23.98 4.43
N ARG A 151 0.60 -22.92 4.36
CA ARG A 151 -0.85 -22.99 4.15
C ARG A 151 -1.21 -23.83 2.91
N ASN A 152 -0.54 -23.58 1.79
CA ASN A 152 -0.81 -24.33 0.55
C ASN A 152 -0.47 -25.81 0.69
N GLN A 153 0.65 -26.13 1.36
CA GLN A 153 1.03 -27.51 1.65
C GLN A 153 0.02 -28.21 2.55
N LEU A 154 -0.43 -27.57 3.62
CA LEU A 154 -1.46 -28.12 4.52
C LEU A 154 -2.78 -28.37 3.79
N LEU A 155 -3.22 -27.42 2.94
CA LEU A 155 -4.42 -27.61 2.12
C LEU A 155 -4.31 -28.81 1.18
N GLU A 156 -3.14 -29.02 0.57
CA GLU A 156 -2.89 -30.19 -0.28
C GLU A 156 -2.89 -31.49 0.54
N GLN A 157 -2.27 -31.49 1.71
CA GLN A 157 -2.27 -32.65 2.62
C GLN A 157 -3.68 -33.00 3.10
N ILE A 158 -4.48 -32.01 3.52
CA ILE A 158 -5.88 -32.20 3.94
C ILE A 158 -6.71 -32.80 2.82
N LYS A 159 -6.54 -32.30 1.58
CA LYS A 159 -7.26 -32.80 0.40
C LYS A 159 -6.95 -34.27 0.11
N ASN A 160 -5.71 -34.70 0.38
CA ASN A 160 -5.24 -36.05 0.11
C ASN A 160 -5.37 -37.00 1.31
N ALA A 161 -5.65 -36.48 2.51
CA ALA A 161 -5.82 -37.28 3.72
C ALA A 161 -7.08 -38.14 3.62
N LYS A 162 -6.93 -39.43 3.94
CA LYS A 162 -8.01 -40.43 3.91
C LYS A 162 -8.63 -40.67 5.28
N ASP A 163 -7.87 -40.38 6.34
CA ASP A 163 -8.28 -40.54 7.72
C ASP A 163 -8.80 -39.22 8.29
N GLU A 164 -9.89 -39.29 9.06
CA GLU A 164 -10.53 -38.12 9.65
C GLU A 164 -9.74 -37.56 10.84
N ALA A 165 -9.07 -38.40 11.62
CA ALA A 165 -8.22 -37.91 12.71
C ALA A 165 -7.04 -37.11 12.16
N GLN A 166 -6.38 -37.61 11.11
CA GLN A 166 -5.32 -36.88 10.40
C GLN A 166 -5.84 -35.56 9.79
N LYS A 167 -7.03 -35.54 9.20
CA LYS A 167 -7.61 -34.29 8.67
C LYS A 167 -7.84 -33.27 9.77
N GLN A 168 -8.33 -33.68 10.94
CA GLN A 168 -8.53 -32.78 12.07
C GLN A 168 -7.22 -32.17 12.54
N GLU A 169 -6.16 -32.98 12.69
CA GLU A 169 -4.83 -32.48 13.08
C GLU A 169 -4.28 -31.46 12.07
N LEU A 170 -4.34 -31.77 10.77
CA LEU A 170 -3.90 -30.85 9.72
C LEU A 170 -4.75 -29.57 9.67
N THR A 171 -6.04 -29.66 10.01
CA THR A 171 -6.93 -28.51 10.06
C THR A 171 -6.58 -27.57 11.22
N GLU A 172 -6.20 -28.11 12.38
CA GLU A 172 -5.71 -27.28 13.49
C GLU A 172 -4.37 -26.63 13.17
N GLN A 173 -3.44 -27.35 12.54
CA GLN A 173 -2.19 -26.74 12.05
C GLN A 173 -2.46 -25.62 11.03
N LEU A 174 -3.46 -25.81 10.15
CA LEU A 174 -3.87 -24.79 9.19
C LEU A 174 -4.43 -23.56 9.91
N LYS A 175 -5.21 -23.75 10.97
CA LYS A 175 -5.75 -22.66 11.79
C LYS A 175 -4.63 -21.84 12.43
N ASP A 176 -3.63 -22.49 13.04
CA ASP A 176 -2.47 -21.81 13.62
C ASP A 176 -1.72 -20.96 12.57
N VAL A 177 -1.52 -21.52 11.36
CA VAL A 177 -0.90 -20.78 10.25
C VAL A 177 -1.75 -19.58 9.83
N LEU A 178 -3.08 -19.69 9.84
CA LEU A 178 -3.98 -18.59 9.48
C LEU A 178 -3.97 -17.48 10.54
N GLU A 179 -3.94 -17.83 11.83
CA GLU A 179 -3.82 -16.87 12.93
C GLU A 179 -2.51 -16.06 12.83
N GLN A 180 -1.38 -16.74 12.65
CA GLN A 180 -0.08 -16.07 12.45
C GLN A 180 -0.09 -15.16 11.21
N ARG A 181 -0.74 -15.58 10.12
CA ARG A 181 -0.88 -14.74 8.92
C ARG A 181 -1.74 -13.52 9.18
N PHE A 182 -2.80 -13.65 9.98
CA PHE A 182 -3.64 -12.52 10.35
C PHE A 182 -2.84 -11.47 11.13
N ASP A 183 -2.02 -11.90 12.08
CA ASP A 183 -1.11 -10.99 12.81
C ASP A 183 -0.15 -10.26 11.87
N LEU A 184 0.43 -10.96 10.90
CA LEU A 184 1.30 -10.34 9.89
C LEU A 184 0.53 -9.37 8.96
N ILE A 185 -0.73 -9.65 8.64
CA ILE A 185 -1.58 -8.73 7.87
C ILE A 185 -1.79 -7.44 8.65
N VAL A 186 -2.09 -7.53 9.95
CA VAL A 186 -2.23 -6.37 10.83
C VAL A 186 -0.92 -5.59 10.90
N GLN A 187 0.21 -6.27 11.17
CA GLN A 187 1.53 -5.63 11.20
C GLN A 187 1.89 -4.93 9.88
N LYS A 188 1.60 -5.58 8.74
CA LYS A 188 1.80 -5.00 7.41
C LYS A 188 0.97 -3.72 7.22
N LYS A 189 -0.29 -3.72 7.65
CA LYS A 189 -1.15 -2.52 7.57
C LYS A 189 -0.61 -1.40 8.45
N GLN A 190 -0.16 -1.71 9.66
CA GLN A 190 0.44 -0.76 10.58
C GLN A 190 1.71 -0.11 9.99
N LEU A 191 2.64 -0.91 9.47
CA LEU A 191 3.87 -0.39 8.86
C LEU A 191 3.60 0.50 7.65
N ARG A 192 2.61 0.13 6.82
CA ARG A 192 2.19 0.97 5.68
C ARG A 192 1.55 2.27 6.13
N TYR A 193 0.75 2.23 7.18
CA TYR A 193 0.15 3.43 7.75
C TYR A 193 1.23 4.40 8.26
N GLU A 194 2.22 3.89 8.99
CA GLU A 194 3.34 4.69 9.50
C GLU A 194 4.19 5.30 8.37
N ASP A 195 4.45 4.54 7.32
CA ASP A 195 5.16 5.01 6.14
C ASP A 195 4.40 6.14 5.41
N LEU A 196 3.10 5.95 5.19
CA LEU A 196 2.23 6.97 4.60
C LEU A 196 2.19 8.25 5.45
N LYS A 197 2.16 8.10 6.77
CA LYS A 197 2.19 9.25 7.69
C LYS A 197 3.49 10.04 7.54
N LYS A 198 4.65 9.37 7.51
CA LYS A 198 5.95 10.03 7.30
C LYS A 198 5.99 10.77 5.97
N ARG A 199 5.53 10.13 4.89
CA ARG A 199 5.50 10.75 3.56
C ARG A 199 4.58 11.97 3.52
N LEU A 200 3.46 11.94 4.24
CA LEU A 200 2.56 13.10 4.35
C LEU A 200 3.27 14.26 5.06
N GLU A 201 3.98 13.99 6.16
CA GLU A 201 4.76 15.00 6.88
C GLU A 201 5.86 15.62 6.00
N GLU A 202 6.57 14.82 5.21
CA GLU A 202 7.58 15.31 4.26
C GLU A 202 6.97 16.17 3.15
N LEU A 203 5.87 15.71 2.54
CA LEU A 203 5.16 16.47 1.52
C LEU A 203 4.65 17.80 2.06
N GLN A 204 4.14 17.82 3.30
CA GLN A 204 3.71 19.07 3.93
C GLN A 204 4.87 20.05 4.09
N LYS A 205 6.06 19.58 4.46
CA LYS A 205 7.27 20.43 4.55
C LYS A 205 7.64 21.01 3.19
N ILE A 206 7.62 20.20 2.13
CA ILE A 206 7.92 20.65 0.76
C ILE A 206 6.91 21.71 0.32
N VAL A 207 5.62 21.47 0.53
CA VAL A 207 4.56 22.44 0.19
C VAL A 207 4.77 23.76 0.91
N ASN A 208 5.06 23.73 2.20
CA ASN A 208 5.29 24.95 2.99
C ASN A 208 6.56 25.70 2.53
N ALA A 209 7.62 24.97 2.19
CA ALA A 209 8.85 25.56 1.65
C ALA A 209 8.59 26.26 0.31
N SER A 210 7.90 25.59 -0.61
CA SER A 210 7.51 26.18 -1.90
C SER A 210 6.57 27.37 -1.75
N GLN A 211 5.67 27.36 -0.75
CA GLN A 211 4.82 28.51 -0.46
C GLN A 211 5.67 29.71 0.02
N THR A 212 6.63 29.47 0.91
CA THR A 212 7.53 30.52 1.42
C THR A 212 8.36 31.10 0.28
N GLU A 213 8.92 30.26 -0.58
CA GLU A 213 9.66 30.69 -1.78
C GLU A 213 8.79 31.54 -2.72
N LEU A 214 7.53 31.15 -2.92
CA LEU A 214 6.57 31.93 -3.70
C LEU A 214 6.28 33.30 -3.09
N GLU A 215 6.20 33.40 -1.77
CA GLU A 215 6.00 34.65 -1.06
C GLU A 215 7.24 35.54 -1.21
N THR A 216 8.45 35.00 -1.03
CA THR A 216 9.71 35.72 -1.30
C THR A 216 9.78 36.27 -2.73
N ILE A 217 9.49 35.45 -3.74
CA ILE A 217 9.49 35.87 -5.15
C ILE A 217 8.47 37.00 -5.39
N LYS A 218 7.31 36.95 -4.73
CA LYS A 218 6.29 38.01 -4.85
C LYS A 218 6.75 39.31 -4.23
N ASP A 219 7.41 39.25 -3.08
CA ASP A 219 7.91 40.42 -2.35
C ASP A 219 9.07 41.08 -3.10
N GLU A 220 9.95 40.29 -3.70
CA GLU A 220 11.09 40.74 -4.51
C GLU A 220 10.70 41.16 -5.95
N LYS A 221 9.43 41.01 -6.34
CA LYS A 221 8.98 41.21 -7.72
C LYS A 221 9.38 42.57 -8.29
N ALA A 222 9.19 43.65 -7.52
CA ALA A 222 9.47 45.00 -8.01
C ALA A 222 10.97 45.18 -8.33
N GLU A 223 11.85 44.73 -7.43
CA GLU A 223 13.31 44.78 -7.60
C GLU A 223 13.77 43.91 -8.77
N GLN A 224 13.23 42.68 -8.90
CA GLN A 224 13.55 41.81 -10.03
C GLN A 224 13.09 42.39 -11.37
N VAL A 225 11.94 43.07 -11.41
CA VAL A 225 11.43 43.74 -12.61
C VAL A 225 12.31 44.94 -12.98
N GLU A 226 12.71 45.77 -12.02
CA GLU A 226 13.62 46.90 -12.27
C GLU A 226 14.98 46.42 -12.78
N LYS A 227 15.57 45.40 -12.14
CA LYS A 227 16.82 44.80 -12.59
C LYS A 227 16.73 44.26 -14.03
N HIS A 228 15.63 43.56 -14.35
CA HIS A 228 15.44 43.04 -15.70
C HIS A 228 15.21 44.15 -16.73
N LEU A 229 14.53 45.25 -16.34
CA LEU A 229 14.37 46.42 -17.19
C LEU A 229 15.73 47.06 -17.50
N GLU A 230 16.60 47.22 -16.50
CA GLU A 230 17.96 47.73 -16.70
C GLU A 230 18.78 46.82 -17.62
N GLU A 231 18.77 45.50 -17.40
CA GLU A 231 19.48 44.53 -18.25
C GLU A 231 19.04 44.60 -19.72
N LEU A 232 17.74 44.78 -19.98
CA LEU A 232 17.19 44.91 -21.33
C LEU A 232 17.55 46.25 -21.99
N LEU A 233 17.63 47.34 -21.22
CA LEU A 233 17.99 48.66 -21.72
C LEU A 233 19.51 48.80 -21.96
N ASP A 234 20.33 48.14 -21.14
CA ASP A 234 21.80 48.17 -21.22
C ASP A 234 22.39 47.11 -22.16
N SER A 235 21.58 46.17 -22.66
CA SER A 235 21.98 45.23 -23.71
C SER A 235 21.66 45.82 -25.09
N PRO A 236 22.60 46.46 -25.81
CA PRO A 236 22.37 46.82 -27.20
C PRO A 236 22.23 45.53 -27.99
N GLU A 237 21.02 45.19 -28.41
CA GLU A 237 20.80 44.24 -29.49
C GLU A 237 21.69 44.68 -30.66
N LYS A 238 22.78 43.95 -30.91
CA LYS A 238 23.42 43.93 -32.22
C LYS A 238 22.42 43.25 -33.15
N ILE A 239 21.45 44.02 -33.64
CA ILE A 239 20.64 43.60 -34.76
C ILE A 239 21.57 43.63 -35.97
N ASP A 240 22.09 42.46 -36.34
CA ASP A 240 22.82 42.28 -37.59
C ASP A 240 21.78 42.21 -38.72
N TRP A 241 21.71 43.28 -39.50
CA TRP A 241 20.82 43.41 -40.66
C TRP A 241 21.49 43.03 -41.99
N ASN A 242 22.67 42.37 -41.95
CA ASN A 242 23.39 41.95 -43.17
C ASN A 242 22.89 40.64 -43.77
#